data_AF-F9R943-F1
#
_entry.id   AF-F9R943-F1
#
_cell.length_a   1.000
_cell.length_b   1.000
_cell.length_c   1.000
_cell.angle_alpha   90.00
_cell.angle_beta   90.00
_cell.angle_gamma   90.00
#
_symmetry.space_group_name_H-M   'P 1'
#
loop_
_entity.id
_entity.type
_entity.pdbx_description
1 polymer ?
#
loop_
_entity_poly.entity_id
_entity_poly.type
_entity_poly.pdbx_seq_one_letter_code
_entity_poly.pdbx_strand_id
1 'polypeptide(L)'
;MEIKVAEYKDYERIAHLHAQSWQTYYQGILGANYLDHDVIDDRLVIWQTRLINPPFNQHVLIAEDDGQLCGFICAFGNHDYDKGTIIDALHIDGRYRGQGLGAKLIAETAKWI
;
A
#
# COMPACT_ATOMS: atom_id res chain seq x y z
N MET A 1 8.42 -15.63 -1.19
CA MET A 1 8.25 -14.22 -1.60
C MET A 1 7.78 -14.13 -3.05
N GLU A 2 6.50 -13.89 -3.24
CA GLU A 2 5.79 -13.71 -4.52
C GLU A 2 5.27 -12.27 -4.61
N ILE A 3 5.31 -11.66 -5.81
CA ILE A 3 4.69 -10.35 -6.07
C ILE A 3 3.56 -10.54 -7.07
N LYS A 4 2.38 -10.00 -6.75
CA LYS A 4 1.20 -10.11 -7.61
C LYS A 4 0.36 -8.83 -7.53
N VAL A 5 -0.52 -8.66 -8.53
CA VAL A 5 -1.51 -7.58 -8.54
C VAL A 5 -2.55 -7.82 -7.46
N ALA A 6 -2.89 -6.79 -6.69
CA ALA A 6 -3.91 -6.88 -5.66
C ALA A 6 -5.30 -7.09 -6.26
N GLU A 7 -6.10 -7.95 -5.64
CA GLU A 7 -7.51 -8.15 -5.98
C GLU A 7 -8.41 -7.56 -4.89
N TYR A 8 -9.72 -7.47 -5.15
CA TYR A 8 -10.68 -6.98 -4.16
C TYR A 8 -10.51 -7.67 -2.80
N LYS A 9 -10.31 -8.99 -2.75
CA LYS A 9 -10.13 -9.75 -1.50
C LYS A 9 -8.95 -9.28 -0.62
N ASP A 10 -8.02 -8.50 -1.16
CA ASP A 10 -6.84 -8.03 -0.45
C ASP A 10 -7.06 -6.71 0.30
N TYR A 11 -8.20 -6.02 0.11
CA TYR A 11 -8.43 -4.68 0.66
C TYR A 11 -8.24 -4.61 2.17
N GLU A 12 -8.74 -5.61 2.93
CA GLU A 12 -8.64 -5.63 4.39
C GLU A 12 -7.18 -5.74 4.84
N ARG A 13 -6.44 -6.67 4.25
CA ARG A 13 -5.04 -6.92 4.62
C ARG A 13 -4.16 -5.72 4.30
N ILE A 14 -4.40 -5.06 3.17
CA ILE A 14 -3.70 -3.83 2.77
C ILE A 14 -4.05 -2.68 3.72
N ALA A 15 -5.33 -2.50 4.05
CA ALA A 15 -5.79 -1.46 4.98
C ALA A 15 -5.14 -1.61 6.36
N HIS A 16 -5.14 -2.83 6.91
CA HIS A 16 -4.50 -3.12 8.19
C HIS A 16 -3.00 -2.84 8.16
N LEU A 17 -2.28 -3.27 7.13
CA LEU A 17 -0.85 -3.01 7.03
C LEU A 17 -0.54 -1.50 6.90
N HIS A 18 -1.34 -0.77 6.13
CA HIS A 18 -1.22 0.68 6.02
C HIS A 18 -1.43 1.35 7.39
N ALA A 19 -2.53 1.02 8.06
CA ALA A 19 -2.88 1.57 9.37
C ALA A 19 -1.81 1.26 10.43
N GLN A 20 -1.33 0.02 10.51
CA GLN A 20 -0.24 -0.37 11.41
C GLN A 20 1.05 0.39 11.14
N SER A 21 1.38 0.61 9.86
CA SER A 21 2.54 1.42 9.48
C SER A 21 2.37 2.87 9.96
N TRP A 22 1.18 3.45 9.86
CA TRP A 22 0.93 4.80 10.35
C TRP A 22 0.97 4.89 11.88
N GLN A 23 0.31 3.96 12.57
CA GLN A 23 0.35 3.85 14.03
C GLN A 23 1.78 3.73 14.58
N THR A 24 2.69 3.09 13.83
CA THR A 24 4.08 2.90 14.25
C THR A 24 4.96 4.11 13.96
N TYR A 25 4.89 4.66 12.74
CA TYR A 25 5.90 5.62 12.26
C TYR A 25 5.42 7.07 12.22
N TYR A 26 4.13 7.34 12.43
CA TYR A 26 3.54 8.67 12.33
C TYR A 26 3.05 9.23 13.68
N GLN A 27 3.42 8.59 14.79
CA GLN A 27 3.16 9.12 16.13
C GLN A 27 3.79 10.51 16.28
N GLY A 28 3.03 11.46 16.83
CA GLY A 28 3.45 12.85 16.96
C GLY A 28 3.41 13.67 15.67
N ILE A 29 3.12 13.05 14.52
CA ILE A 29 2.86 13.72 13.24
C ILE A 29 1.36 13.74 12.96
N LEU A 30 0.70 12.59 13.10
CA LEU A 30 -0.76 12.46 13.03
C LEU A 30 -1.36 12.51 14.43
N GLY A 31 -2.62 12.91 14.52
CA GLY A 31 -3.34 13.02 15.80
C GLY A 31 -3.43 11.67 16.51
N ALA A 32 -3.09 11.63 17.80
CA ALA A 32 -3.12 10.39 18.59
C ALA A 32 -4.49 9.72 18.57
N ASN A 33 -5.58 10.48 18.78
CA ASN A 33 -6.94 9.93 18.72
C ASN A 33 -7.24 9.27 17.38
N TYR A 34 -6.82 9.88 16.26
CA TYR A 34 -7.01 9.33 14.93
C TYR A 34 -6.21 8.02 14.74
N LEU A 35 -4.94 8.00 15.16
CA LEU A 35 -4.12 6.80 15.09
C LEU A 35 -4.65 5.66 15.98
N ASP A 36 -5.21 5.99 17.13
CA ASP A 36 -5.66 5.00 18.11
C ASP A 36 -7.05 4.43 17.79
N HIS A 37 -7.94 5.22 17.17
CA HIS A 37 -9.36 4.86 17.02
C HIS A 37 -9.87 4.84 15.58
N ASP A 38 -9.38 5.73 14.71
CA ASP A 38 -10.04 6.01 13.43
C ASP A 38 -9.29 5.43 12.23
N VAL A 39 -7.96 5.29 12.33
CA VAL A 39 -7.09 5.01 11.17
C VAL A 39 -7.41 3.68 10.48
N ILE A 40 -7.83 2.65 11.21
CA ILE A 40 -8.16 1.35 10.61
C ILE A 40 -9.42 1.46 9.75
N ASP A 41 -10.50 2.01 10.30
CA ASP A 41 -11.78 2.16 9.60
C ASP A 41 -11.63 3.08 8.38
N ASP A 42 -10.87 4.18 8.53
CA ASP A 42 -10.58 5.09 7.44
C ASP A 42 -9.79 4.40 6.32
N ARG A 43 -8.74 3.62 6.65
CA ARG A 43 -8.01 2.87 5.63
C ARG A 43 -8.85 1.76 4.99
N LEU A 44 -9.76 1.11 5.73
CA LEU A 44 -10.68 0.12 5.16
C LEU A 44 -11.56 0.73 4.08
N VAL A 45 -12.20 1.87 4.36
CA VAL A 45 -13.05 2.58 3.38
C VAL A 45 -12.26 2.96 2.12
N ILE A 46 -11.05 3.49 2.29
CA ILE A 46 -10.18 3.88 1.17
C ILE A 46 -9.81 2.67 0.31
N TRP A 47 -9.33 1.58 0.91
CA TRP A 47 -8.87 0.41 0.15
C TRP A 47 -10.00 -0.40 -0.45
N GLN A 48 -11.14 -0.49 0.25
CA GLN A 48 -12.35 -1.10 -0.30
C GLN A 48 -12.78 -0.35 -1.57
N THR A 49 -12.82 0.99 -1.52
CA THR A 49 -13.20 1.83 -2.67
C THR A 49 -12.18 1.70 -3.83
N ARG A 50 -10.89 1.68 -3.52
CA ARG A 50 -9.81 1.57 -4.52
C ARG A 50 -9.78 0.22 -5.23
N LEU A 51 -10.18 -0.87 -4.57
CA LEU A 51 -10.11 -2.22 -5.14
C LEU A 51 -11.46 -2.75 -5.63
N ILE A 52 -12.60 -2.15 -5.23
CA ILE A 52 -13.91 -2.50 -5.80
C ILE A 52 -14.08 -1.97 -7.22
N ASN A 53 -13.64 -0.73 -7.48
CA ASN A 53 -13.72 -0.08 -8.78
C ASN A 53 -12.40 0.67 -9.06
N PRO A 54 -11.30 -0.05 -9.35
CA PRO A 54 -9.99 0.57 -9.54
C PRO A 54 -10.02 1.51 -10.77
N PRO A 55 -9.50 2.74 -10.66
CA PRO A 55 -9.22 3.58 -11.81
C PRO A 55 -8.31 2.85 -12.80
N PHE A 56 -8.49 3.10 -14.11
CA PHE A 56 -7.67 2.46 -15.15
C PHE A 56 -6.17 2.72 -15.01
N ASN A 57 -5.80 3.85 -14.43
CA ASN A 57 -4.41 4.21 -14.19
C ASN A 57 -3.93 3.85 -12.78
N GLN A 58 -4.67 3.06 -11.99
CA GLN A 58 -4.20 2.58 -10.69
C GLN A 58 -3.50 1.24 -10.86
N HIS A 59 -2.34 1.09 -10.20
CA HIS A 59 -1.63 -0.18 -10.13
C HIS A 59 -1.24 -0.48 -8.68
N VAL A 60 -1.75 -1.58 -8.15
CA VAL A 60 -1.48 -2.03 -6.78
C VAL A 60 -0.82 -3.40 -6.81
N LEU A 61 0.39 -3.49 -6.28
CA LEU A 61 1.10 -4.77 -6.12
C LEU A 61 1.21 -5.10 -4.64
N ILE A 62 1.05 -6.38 -4.32
CA ILE A 62 1.33 -6.95 -3.01
C ILE A 62 2.50 -7.92 -3.10
N ALA A 63 3.30 -7.96 -2.04
CA ALA A 63 4.32 -8.97 -1.80
C ALA A 63 3.84 -9.92 -0.71
N GLU A 64 3.87 -11.22 -1.00
CA GLU A 64 3.48 -12.27 -0.06
C GLU A 64 4.59 -13.28 0.18
N ASP A 65 4.63 -13.83 1.38
CA ASP A 65 5.47 -14.96 1.75
C ASP A 65 4.60 -16.01 2.44
N ASP A 66 4.45 -17.18 1.84
CA ASP A 66 3.54 -18.24 2.30
C ASP A 66 2.12 -17.76 2.64
N GLY A 67 1.57 -16.89 1.78
CA GLY A 67 0.24 -16.29 1.94
C GLY A 67 0.15 -15.19 3.00
N GLN A 68 1.26 -14.83 3.65
CA GLN A 68 1.35 -13.68 4.54
C GLN A 68 1.69 -12.42 3.75
N LEU A 69 0.88 -11.36 3.90
CA LEU A 69 1.18 -10.06 3.31
C LEU A 69 2.43 -9.46 3.99
N CYS A 70 3.45 -9.18 3.20
CA CYS A 70 4.74 -8.65 3.63
C CYS A 70 4.92 -7.17 3.27
N GLY A 71 4.21 -6.71 2.24
CA GLY A 71 4.28 -5.33 1.79
C GLY A 71 3.34 -5.07 0.62
N PHE A 72 3.07 -3.81 0.34
CA PHE A 72 2.35 -3.40 -0.86
C PHE A 72 2.83 -2.04 -1.37
N ILE A 73 2.57 -1.79 -2.65
CA ILE A 73 2.76 -0.51 -3.32
C ILE A 73 1.51 -0.18 -4.12
N CYS A 74 1.11 1.09 -4.13
CA CYS A 74 0.07 1.63 -4.97
C CYS A 74 0.61 2.83 -5.74
N ALA A 75 0.47 2.77 -7.05
CA ALA A 75 0.87 3.82 -7.96
C ALA A 75 -0.29 4.25 -8.86
N PHE A 76 -0.25 5.51 -9.28
CA PHE A 76 -1.13 6.03 -10.33
C PHE A 76 -0.28 6.43 -11.53
N GLY A 77 -0.48 5.73 -12.65
CA GLY A 77 0.22 5.95 -13.91
C GLY A 77 -0.21 7.24 -14.59
N ASN A 78 0.75 7.95 -15.19
CA ASN A 78 0.51 9.23 -15.89
C ASN A 78 -0.42 10.17 -15.10
N HIS A 79 -0.22 10.22 -13.78
CA HIS A 79 -1.07 10.97 -12.85
C HIS A 79 -0.92 12.49 -13.05
N ASP A 80 0.27 12.91 -13.44
CA ASP A 80 0.64 14.28 -13.76
C ASP A 80 1.31 14.32 -15.13
N TYR A 81 0.97 15.31 -15.95
CA TYR A 81 1.47 15.41 -17.33
C TYR A 81 2.99 15.63 -17.40
N ASP A 82 3.55 16.42 -16.49
CA ASP A 82 4.98 16.75 -16.49
C ASP A 82 5.79 15.75 -15.64
N LYS A 83 5.21 15.28 -14.53
CA LYS A 83 5.90 14.44 -13.54
C LYS A 83 5.65 12.94 -13.74
N GLY A 84 4.64 12.58 -14.52
CA GLY A 84 4.31 11.19 -14.85
C GLY A 84 3.62 10.44 -13.70
N THR A 85 4.14 9.25 -13.40
CA THR A 85 3.57 8.30 -12.44
C THR A 85 3.91 8.68 -10.99
N ILE A 86 2.94 8.60 -10.09
CA ILE A 86 3.12 8.80 -8.65
C ILE A 86 3.00 7.47 -7.89
N ILE A 87 3.85 7.27 -6.88
CA ILE A 87 3.64 6.26 -5.85
C ILE A 87 2.85 6.92 -4.72
N ASP A 88 1.59 6.54 -4.57
CA ASP A 88 0.68 7.08 -3.55
C ASP A 88 0.89 6.42 -2.19
N ALA A 89 1.21 5.12 -2.17
CA ALA A 89 1.47 4.40 -0.94
C ALA A 89 2.52 3.30 -1.15
N LEU A 90 3.43 3.15 -0.18
CA LEU A 90 4.41 2.06 -0.12
C LEU A 90 4.63 1.69 1.35
N HIS A 91 4.17 0.49 1.73
CA HIS A 91 4.26 0.01 3.11
C HIS A 91 4.82 -1.40 3.16
N ILE A 92 5.75 -1.62 4.07
CA ILE A 92 6.40 -2.91 4.34
C ILE A 92 6.13 -3.27 5.79
N ASP A 93 5.68 -4.50 6.02
CA ASP A 93 5.52 -5.07 7.35
C ASP A 93 6.86 -5.01 8.10
N GLY A 94 6.80 -4.64 9.39
CA GLY A 94 7.99 -4.42 10.22
C GLY A 94 8.99 -5.58 10.20
N ARG A 95 8.52 -6.82 10.07
CA ARG A 95 9.34 -8.04 10.03
C ARG A 95 10.18 -8.18 8.76
N TYR A 96 9.79 -7.50 7.68
CA TYR A 96 10.42 -7.58 6.36
C TYR A 96 11.19 -6.30 5.97
N ARG A 97 11.26 -5.31 6.86
CA ARG A 97 12.01 -4.07 6.64
C ARG A 97 13.52 -4.32 6.62
N GLY A 98 14.25 -3.49 5.87
CA GLY A 98 15.72 -3.59 5.74
C GLY A 98 16.20 -4.69 4.80
N GLN A 99 15.29 -5.46 4.17
CA GLN A 99 15.63 -6.59 3.29
C GLN A 99 15.49 -6.27 1.80
N GLY A 100 15.33 -4.99 1.44
CA GLY A 100 15.18 -4.53 0.06
C GLY A 100 13.80 -4.77 -0.57
N LEU A 101 12.79 -5.21 0.19
CA LEU A 101 11.46 -5.51 -0.35
C LEU A 101 10.77 -4.28 -0.98
N GLY A 102 10.91 -3.10 -0.37
CA GLY A 102 10.37 -1.85 -0.95
C GLY A 102 10.99 -1.52 -2.30
N ALA A 103 12.31 -1.72 -2.46
CA ALA A 103 12.98 -1.51 -3.74
C ALA A 103 12.51 -2.51 -4.80
N LYS A 104 12.26 -3.77 -4.42
CA LYS A 104 11.68 -4.78 -5.32
C LYS A 104 10.28 -4.39 -5.78
N LEU A 105 9.41 -3.94 -4.87
CA LEU A 105 8.07 -3.46 -5.22
C LEU A 105 8.12 -2.29 -6.20
N ILE A 106 8.99 -1.30 -5.96
CA ILE A 106 9.19 -0.17 -6.88
C ILE A 106 9.65 -0.65 -8.26
N ALA A 107 10.63 -1.56 -8.31
CA ALA A 107 11.15 -2.10 -9.56
C ALA A 107 10.10 -2.88 -10.35
N GLU A 108 9.23 -3.64 -9.68
CA GLU A 108 8.10 -4.33 -10.34
C GLU A 108 7.04 -3.33 -10.84
N THR A 109 6.69 -2.32 -10.05
CA THR A 109 5.76 -1.25 -10.49
C THR A 109 6.30 -0.50 -11.70
N ALA A 110 7.61 -0.26 -11.78
CA ALA A 110 8.21 0.44 -12.91
C ALA A 110 8.07 -0.31 -14.25
N LYS A 111 7.84 -1.63 -14.25
CA LYS A 111 7.61 -2.41 -15.49
C LYS A 111 6.20 -2.22 -16.07
N TRP A 112 5.28 -1.68 -15.28
CA TRP A 112 3.91 -1.39 -15.72
C TRP A 112 3.77 -0.01 -16.39
N ILE A 113 4.74 0.89 -16.15
CA ILE A 113 4.82 2.23 -16.74
C ILE A 113 5.39 2.14 -18.15
#